data_AF-A0A3S4G5M0-F1
#
_entry.id   AF-A0A3S4G5M0-F1
#
_cell.length_a   1.000
_cell.length_b   1.000
_cell.length_c   1.000
_cell.angle_alpha   90.00
_cell.angle_beta   90.00
_cell.angle_gamma   90.00
#
_symmetry.space_group_name_H-M   'P 1'
#
loop_
_entity.id
_entity.type
_entity.pdbx_description
1 polymer ?
#
loop_
_entity_poly.entity_id
_entity_poly.type
_entity_poly.pdbx_seq_one_letter_code
_entity_poly.pdbx_strand_id
1 'polypeptide(L)'
;MAERVDERNGGNLTLRLDEADIAPFSADFHEKPRYITLSQPMPLLANTPFIVTGSGKFFRNVQLDPAANLGVVKIDSDGAGYHILWGLTHDAVPTSELPAHFLSHCERIKATHGKDRVIMHCHATNLIALTYVLENNTALITRKLWEGSTECLVVFPDGVGILPWMVPGTDEIGQATAQEMQKHSLVLWPFHGVFGSGPTLDETFGLIDTAEKSAEVLVKIYSMGGMKQTITREELVALGKRFGVTPLASAVALY
;
A
#
# COMPACT_ATOMS: atom_id res chain seq x y z
N MET A 1 -7.69 9.44 17.74
CA MET A 1 -6.25 9.17 17.98
C MET A 1 -5.71 8.70 16.64
N ALA A 2 -4.69 9.35 16.08
CA ALA A 2 -4.02 8.77 14.92
C ALA A 2 -3.33 7.48 15.38
N GLU A 3 -3.55 6.38 14.67
CA GLU A 3 -2.78 5.15 14.89
C GLU A 3 -1.30 5.47 14.71
N ARG A 4 -0.44 4.96 15.61
CA ARG A 4 1.00 5.25 15.59
C ARG A 4 1.70 4.34 14.58
N VAL A 5 1.33 4.45 13.30
CA VAL A 5 1.85 3.60 12.21
C VAL A 5 2.85 4.32 11.31
N ASP A 6 3.12 5.61 11.54
CA ASP A 6 4.01 6.44 10.72
C ASP A 6 4.95 7.29 11.61
N GLU A 7 5.91 6.65 12.28
CA GLU A 7 6.92 7.36 13.08
C GLU A 7 7.96 8.08 12.20
N ARG A 8 8.36 9.29 12.60
CA ARG A 8 9.31 10.13 11.85
C ARG A 8 8.84 10.31 10.39
N ASN A 9 9.50 9.65 9.45
CA ASN A 9 9.24 9.67 8.01
C ASN A 9 8.90 8.27 7.47
N GLY A 10 8.59 7.32 8.37
CA GLY A 10 8.10 5.99 8.01
C GLY A 10 6.70 6.10 7.42
N GLY A 11 6.47 5.41 6.32
CA GLY A 11 5.25 5.52 5.52
C GLY A 11 5.36 6.50 4.34
N ASN A 12 4.62 6.20 3.28
CA ASN A 12 4.50 7.02 2.08
C ASN A 12 3.19 6.69 1.34
N LEU A 13 2.66 7.67 0.61
CA LEU A 13 1.37 7.57 -0.04
C LEU A 13 1.40 8.24 -1.41
N THR A 14 0.81 7.57 -2.40
CA THR A 14 0.57 8.13 -3.72
C THR A 14 -0.85 7.83 -4.20
N LEU A 15 -1.53 8.88 -4.68
CA LEU A 15 -2.87 8.81 -5.26
C LEU A 15 -2.82 9.26 -6.71
N ARG A 16 -3.33 8.42 -7.61
CA ARG A 16 -3.50 8.68 -9.04
C ARG A 16 -4.75 9.55 -9.27
N LEU A 17 -4.52 10.71 -9.86
CA LEU A 17 -5.53 11.70 -10.19
C LEU A 17 -5.90 11.63 -11.67
N ASP A 18 -7.01 12.25 -12.04
CA ASP A 18 -7.35 12.56 -13.42
C ASP A 18 -7.00 14.02 -13.72
N GLU A 19 -6.82 14.37 -15.01
CA GLU A 19 -6.51 15.75 -15.42
C GLU A 19 -7.57 16.74 -14.92
N ALA A 20 -8.83 16.32 -14.89
CA ALA A 20 -9.96 17.12 -14.44
C ALA A 20 -9.86 17.52 -12.95
N ASP A 21 -9.18 16.72 -12.12
CA ASP A 21 -9.00 17.02 -10.70
C ASP A 21 -8.06 18.21 -10.48
N ILE A 22 -7.07 18.37 -11.37
CA ILE A 22 -5.99 19.36 -11.24
C ILE A 22 -6.17 20.58 -12.15
N ALA A 23 -6.92 20.47 -13.25
CA ALA A 23 -7.09 21.54 -14.24
C ALA A 23 -7.59 22.87 -13.65
N PRO A 24 -8.55 22.90 -12.70
CA PRO A 24 -9.02 24.15 -12.08
C PRO A 24 -7.94 24.91 -11.30
N PHE A 25 -6.86 24.23 -10.90
CA PHE A 25 -5.80 24.78 -10.04
C PHE A 25 -4.52 25.12 -10.81
N SER A 26 -4.57 25.14 -12.14
CA SER A 26 -3.39 25.42 -12.98
C SER A 26 -2.71 26.76 -12.69
N ALA A 27 -3.46 27.74 -12.17
CA ALA A 27 -2.91 29.03 -11.73
C ALA A 27 -2.06 28.95 -10.45
N ASP A 28 -2.23 27.89 -9.65
CA ASP A 28 -1.49 27.65 -8.40
C ASP A 28 -0.21 26.83 -8.63
N PHE A 29 0.03 26.35 -9.85
CA PHE A 29 1.21 25.56 -10.17
C PHE A 29 2.48 26.41 -10.16
N HIS A 30 3.62 25.74 -9.93
CA HIS A 30 4.93 26.35 -10.08
C HIS A 30 5.08 26.91 -11.50
N GLU A 31 5.50 28.17 -11.64
CA GLU A 31 5.71 28.81 -12.95
C GLU A 31 6.71 28.02 -13.82
N LYS A 32 7.69 27.38 -13.17
CA LYS A 32 8.69 26.51 -13.80
C LYS A 32 8.71 25.17 -13.06
N PRO A 33 7.82 24.23 -13.40
CA PRO A 33 7.78 22.90 -12.78
C PRO A 33 9.13 22.19 -12.91
N ARG A 34 9.69 21.74 -11.79
CA ARG A 34 10.94 20.96 -11.79
C ARG A 34 10.69 19.62 -12.48
N TYR A 35 11.62 19.17 -13.32
CA TYR A 35 11.57 17.88 -13.98
C TYR A 35 12.55 16.89 -13.32
N ILE A 36 12.10 15.66 -13.10
CA ILE A 36 12.92 14.57 -12.56
C ILE A 36 12.72 13.32 -13.44
N THR A 37 13.82 12.72 -13.87
CA THR A 37 13.83 11.46 -14.63
C THR A 37 13.48 10.28 -13.73
N LEU A 38 12.67 9.35 -14.22
CA LEU A 38 12.42 8.07 -13.55
C LEU A 38 13.63 7.13 -13.70
N SER A 39 13.82 6.21 -12.73
CA SER A 39 14.87 5.19 -12.83
C SER A 39 14.68 4.27 -14.03
N GLN A 40 13.43 4.06 -14.45
CA GLN A 40 13.06 3.35 -15.66
C GLN A 40 11.78 3.93 -16.29
N PRO A 41 11.61 3.89 -17.63
CA PRO A 41 10.39 4.36 -18.27
C PRO A 41 9.15 3.57 -17.86
N MET A 42 8.03 4.28 -17.63
CA MET A 42 6.74 3.71 -17.27
C MET A 42 5.63 4.25 -18.20
N PRO A 43 5.59 3.86 -19.48
CA PRO A 43 4.69 4.44 -20.49
C PRO A 43 3.20 4.22 -20.18
N LEU A 44 2.84 3.24 -19.35
CA LEU A 44 1.47 3.03 -18.89
C LEU A 44 0.95 4.22 -18.06
N LEU A 45 1.85 4.98 -17.43
CA LEU A 45 1.52 6.16 -16.63
C LEU A 45 1.68 7.46 -17.40
N ALA A 46 1.97 7.42 -18.71
CA ALA A 46 2.17 8.62 -19.51
C ALA A 46 1.03 9.63 -19.36
N ASN A 47 1.37 10.91 -19.21
CA ASN A 47 0.43 12.03 -18.97
C ASN A 47 -0.41 11.94 -17.68
N THR A 48 -0.12 10.99 -16.78
CA THR A 48 -0.95 10.76 -15.59
C THR A 48 -0.51 11.67 -14.43
N PRO A 49 -1.42 12.43 -13.80
CA PRO A 49 -1.11 13.17 -12.59
C PRO A 49 -1.24 12.31 -11.33
N PHE A 50 -0.42 12.60 -10.33
CA PHE A 50 -0.45 12.00 -9.00
C PHE A 50 -0.27 13.07 -7.94
N ILE A 51 -0.88 12.90 -6.77
CA ILE A 51 -0.46 13.56 -5.54
C ILE A 51 0.33 12.58 -4.67
N VAL A 52 1.48 13.03 -4.15
CA VAL A 52 2.47 12.18 -3.50
C VAL A 52 3.00 12.80 -2.22
N THR A 53 3.35 11.98 -1.22
CA THR A 53 4.15 12.40 -0.07
C THR A 53 5.62 12.61 -0.45
N GLY A 54 6.28 13.61 0.14
CA GLY A 54 7.70 13.90 -0.10
C GLY A 54 8.67 13.01 0.67
N SER A 55 9.90 12.88 0.15
CA SER A 55 10.99 12.15 0.82
C SER A 55 11.40 12.83 2.13
N GLY A 56 11.57 12.02 3.18
CA GLY A 56 11.93 12.49 4.52
C GLY A 56 10.85 13.32 5.22
N LYS A 57 9.66 13.46 4.62
CA LYS A 57 8.53 14.21 5.17
C LYS A 57 7.76 13.37 6.19
N PHE A 58 7.13 14.05 7.12
CA PHE A 58 6.49 13.42 8.27
C PHE A 58 4.98 13.43 8.03
N PHE A 59 4.32 12.28 8.13
CA PHE A 59 2.86 12.19 8.03
C PHE A 59 2.17 13.17 9.00
N ARG A 60 2.71 13.27 10.22
CA ARG A 60 2.27 14.23 11.25
C ARG A 60 2.19 15.68 10.74
N ASN A 61 3.11 16.08 9.87
CA ASN A 61 3.28 17.48 9.43
C ASN A 61 2.48 17.82 8.17
N VAL A 62 1.91 16.82 7.47
CA VAL A 62 1.08 17.06 6.27
C VAL A 62 -0.07 18.02 6.58
N GLN A 63 -0.75 17.85 7.71
CA GLN A 63 -1.85 18.73 8.12
C GLN A 63 -1.42 20.16 8.49
N LEU A 64 -0.12 20.36 8.80
CA LEU A 64 0.40 21.65 9.25
C LEU A 64 0.87 22.50 8.05
N ASP A 65 1.47 21.83 7.07
CA ASP A 65 1.96 22.46 5.85
C ASP A 65 1.88 21.45 4.68
N PRO A 66 0.73 21.35 4.00
CA PRO A 66 0.55 20.43 2.89
C PRO A 66 1.54 20.68 1.75
N ALA A 67 1.82 21.94 1.42
CA ALA A 67 2.68 22.30 0.29
C ALA A 67 4.16 21.94 0.53
N ALA A 68 4.61 21.93 1.79
CA ALA A 68 5.96 21.47 2.12
C ALA A 68 6.11 19.94 2.19
N ASN A 69 5.01 19.20 2.37
CA ASN A 69 5.05 17.75 2.63
C ASN A 69 4.46 16.89 1.50
N LEU A 70 3.62 17.47 0.65
CA LEU A 70 2.98 16.83 -0.51
C LEU A 70 3.39 17.52 -1.81
N GLY A 71 3.27 16.82 -2.93
CA GLY A 71 3.37 17.43 -4.25
C GLY A 71 2.43 16.81 -5.26
N VAL A 72 1.98 17.61 -6.23
CA VAL A 72 1.33 17.12 -7.43
C VAL A 72 2.39 16.95 -8.50
N VAL A 73 2.54 15.74 -9.01
CA VAL A 73 3.45 15.41 -10.11
C VAL A 73 2.65 14.95 -11.32
N LYS A 74 3.15 15.22 -12.53
CA LYS A 74 2.57 14.71 -13.77
C LYS A 74 3.64 14.03 -14.60
N ILE A 75 3.41 12.76 -14.91
CA ILE A 75 4.28 11.99 -15.78
C ILE A 75 4.24 12.61 -17.18
N ASP A 76 5.40 12.68 -17.84
CA ASP A 76 5.49 13.16 -19.22
C ASP A 76 4.82 12.20 -20.23
N SER A 77 4.86 12.58 -21.51
CA SER A 77 4.11 11.90 -22.57
C SER A 77 4.68 10.54 -22.98
N ASP A 78 5.94 10.24 -22.67
CA ASP A 78 6.60 8.96 -22.97
C ASP A 78 6.87 8.12 -21.71
N GLY A 79 6.55 8.64 -20.52
CA GLY A 79 6.74 7.94 -19.26
C GLY A 79 8.18 7.92 -18.79
N ALA A 80 9.05 8.80 -19.28
CA ALA A 80 10.47 8.84 -18.94
C ALA A 80 10.76 9.63 -17.65
N GLY A 81 9.87 10.54 -17.26
CA GLY A 81 10.01 11.37 -16.09
C GLY A 81 8.72 12.06 -15.70
N TYR A 82 8.83 13.02 -14.78
CA TYR A 82 7.69 13.78 -14.30
C TYR A 82 8.04 15.22 -13.96
N HIS A 83 7.04 16.09 -14.10
CA HIS A 83 7.08 17.46 -13.65
C HIS A 83 6.41 17.60 -12.29
N ILE A 84 7.04 18.29 -11.34
CA ILE A 84 6.43 18.67 -10.06
C ILE A 84 5.63 19.95 -10.30
N LEU A 85 4.32 19.80 -10.47
CA LEU A 85 3.39 20.89 -10.78
C LEU A 85 3.10 21.77 -9.57
N TRP A 86 2.93 21.18 -8.39
CA TRP A 86 2.59 21.90 -7.15
C TRP A 86 3.27 21.25 -5.94
N GLY A 87 3.46 22.04 -4.88
CA GLY A 87 3.97 21.55 -3.60
C GLY A 87 5.44 21.14 -3.64
N LEU A 88 5.85 20.31 -2.69
CA LEU A 88 7.24 19.93 -2.41
C LEU A 88 8.18 21.15 -2.39
N THR A 89 7.80 22.16 -1.62
CA THR A 89 8.57 23.41 -1.49
C THR A 89 9.96 23.15 -0.87
N HIS A 90 10.84 24.15 -0.99
CA HIS A 90 12.22 24.11 -0.48
C HIS A 90 13.03 22.93 -1.04
N ASP A 91 12.94 22.74 -2.36
CA ASP A 91 13.64 21.69 -3.10
C ASP A 91 13.34 20.25 -2.66
N ALA A 92 12.26 20.03 -1.92
CA ALA A 92 11.81 18.69 -1.60
C ALA A 92 11.50 17.89 -2.88
N VAL A 93 11.63 16.57 -2.79
CA VAL A 93 11.35 15.61 -3.85
C VAL A 93 10.29 14.62 -3.37
N PRO A 94 9.60 13.90 -4.27
CA PRO A 94 8.71 12.81 -3.88
C PRO A 94 9.41 11.75 -3.02
N THR A 95 8.64 10.89 -2.35
CA THR A 95 9.16 9.75 -1.56
C THR A 95 10.30 9.02 -2.30
N SER A 96 11.32 8.59 -1.56
CA SER A 96 12.41 7.76 -2.13
C SER A 96 11.90 6.43 -2.70
N GLU A 97 10.71 6.00 -2.30
CA GLU A 97 10.07 4.77 -2.77
C GLU A 97 9.13 5.00 -3.97
N LEU A 98 9.22 6.15 -4.63
CA LEU A 98 8.36 6.47 -5.78
C LEU A 98 8.40 5.40 -6.88
N PRO A 99 9.57 4.79 -7.23
CA PRO A 99 9.59 3.68 -8.19
C PRO A 99 8.74 2.48 -7.74
N ALA A 100 8.80 2.09 -6.46
CA ALA A 100 7.99 1.01 -5.91
C ALA A 100 6.49 1.32 -5.99
N HIS A 101 6.10 2.57 -5.68
CA HIS A 101 4.73 3.03 -5.84
C HIS A 101 4.26 2.97 -7.29
N PHE A 102 5.01 3.55 -8.23
CA PHE A 102 4.59 3.63 -9.62
C PHE A 102 4.59 2.26 -10.33
N LEU A 103 5.54 1.38 -10.02
CA LEU A 103 5.49 0.00 -10.49
C LEU A 103 4.26 -0.73 -9.96
N SER A 104 3.95 -0.55 -8.67
CA SER A 104 2.75 -1.13 -8.08
C SER A 104 1.48 -0.56 -8.73
N HIS A 105 1.39 0.76 -8.94
CA HIS A 105 0.28 1.38 -9.70
C HIS A 105 0.13 0.74 -11.09
N CYS A 106 1.23 0.50 -11.82
CA CYS A 106 1.16 -0.16 -13.12
C CYS A 106 0.52 -1.55 -13.05
N GLU A 107 0.94 -2.37 -12.09
CA GLU A 107 0.40 -3.72 -11.93
C GLU A 107 -1.05 -3.70 -11.42
N ARG A 108 -1.39 -2.78 -10.52
CA ARG A 108 -2.76 -2.62 -9.99
C ARG A 108 -3.73 -2.05 -11.03
N ILE A 109 -3.29 -1.14 -11.90
CA ILE A 109 -4.08 -0.69 -13.06
C ILE A 109 -4.42 -1.87 -13.95
N LYS A 110 -3.45 -2.74 -14.26
CA LYS A 110 -3.68 -3.94 -15.09
C LYS A 110 -4.62 -4.92 -14.38
N ALA A 111 -4.35 -5.25 -13.12
CA ALA A 111 -5.09 -6.25 -12.35
C ALA A 111 -6.55 -5.85 -12.07
N THR A 112 -6.83 -4.55 -11.95
CA THR A 112 -8.15 -4.04 -11.56
C THR A 112 -8.90 -3.32 -12.67
N HIS A 113 -8.37 -3.35 -13.90
CA HIS A 113 -8.90 -2.58 -15.04
C HIS A 113 -9.01 -1.09 -14.74
N GLY A 114 -7.98 -0.52 -14.10
CA GLY A 114 -7.86 0.89 -13.79
C GLY A 114 -8.67 1.39 -12.60
N LYS A 115 -9.32 0.50 -11.83
CA LYS A 115 -10.09 0.88 -10.63
C LYS A 115 -9.19 1.37 -9.50
N ASP A 116 -8.10 0.67 -9.22
CA ASP A 116 -7.19 1.04 -8.14
C ASP A 116 -6.44 2.34 -8.48
N ARG A 117 -6.42 3.28 -7.53
CA ARG A 117 -5.83 4.61 -7.66
C ARG A 117 -4.85 4.96 -6.55
N VAL A 118 -4.79 4.17 -5.49
CA VAL A 118 -3.95 4.46 -4.32
C VAL A 118 -2.95 3.34 -4.11
N ILE A 119 -1.72 3.73 -3.76
CA ILE A 119 -0.74 2.87 -3.11
C ILE A 119 -0.35 3.57 -1.81
N MET A 120 -0.53 2.86 -0.70
CA MET A 120 -0.19 3.33 0.64
C MET A 120 0.79 2.35 1.28
N HIS A 121 1.83 2.90 1.89
CA HIS A 121 2.76 2.18 2.75
C HIS A 121 2.77 2.81 4.13
N CYS A 122 2.76 1.98 5.16
CA CYS A 122 2.96 2.39 6.56
C CYS A 122 3.66 1.30 7.37
N HIS A 123 4.09 1.67 8.57
CA HIS A 123 4.72 0.77 9.55
C HIS A 123 3.68 0.21 10.53
N ALA A 124 2.71 -0.54 10.00
CA ALA A 124 1.63 -1.16 10.77
C ALA A 124 2.19 -2.07 11.88
N THR A 125 1.99 -1.67 13.14
CA THR A 125 2.79 -2.12 14.28
C THR A 125 2.65 -3.62 14.56
N ASN A 126 1.42 -4.14 14.57
CA ASN A 126 1.16 -5.53 14.90
C ASN A 126 1.45 -6.44 13.70
N LEU A 127 1.19 -5.98 12.48
CA LEU A 127 1.64 -6.69 11.27
C LEU A 127 3.16 -6.88 11.28
N ILE A 128 3.94 -5.84 11.60
CA ILE A 128 5.39 -5.95 11.78
C ILE A 128 5.72 -6.99 12.85
N ALA A 129 5.11 -6.91 14.03
CA ALA A 129 5.36 -7.82 15.14
C ALA A 129 5.12 -9.30 14.76
N LEU A 130 4.07 -9.58 13.99
CA LEU A 130 3.75 -10.92 13.53
C LEU A 130 4.85 -11.51 12.61
N THR A 131 5.56 -10.69 11.85
CA THR A 131 6.65 -11.16 10.96
C THR A 131 7.86 -11.74 11.69
N TYR A 132 7.95 -11.55 13.01
CA TYR A 132 8.98 -12.15 13.87
C TYR A 132 8.59 -13.51 14.45
N VAL A 133 7.30 -13.84 14.48
CA VAL A 133 6.78 -15.00 15.24
C VAL A 133 5.98 -15.98 14.40
N LEU A 134 5.47 -15.55 13.25
CA LEU A 134 4.88 -16.41 12.24
C LEU A 134 5.90 -16.72 11.14
N GLU A 135 5.74 -17.88 10.48
CA GLU A 135 6.49 -18.15 9.26
C GLU A 135 6.08 -17.14 8.19
N ASN A 136 7.06 -16.47 7.58
CA ASN A 136 6.84 -15.46 6.55
C ASN A 136 6.46 -16.14 5.22
N ASN A 137 5.22 -16.65 5.17
CA ASN A 137 4.62 -17.37 4.06
C ASN A 137 3.23 -16.81 3.75
N THR A 138 2.97 -16.49 2.48
CA THR A 138 1.71 -15.88 2.00
C THR A 138 0.47 -16.63 2.49
N ALA A 139 0.44 -17.95 2.36
CA ALA A 139 -0.72 -18.76 2.74
C ALA A 139 -0.94 -18.76 4.26
N LEU A 140 0.14 -18.91 5.04
CA LEU A 140 0.06 -18.95 6.50
C LEU A 140 -0.36 -17.61 7.10
N ILE A 141 0.30 -16.53 6.69
CA ILE A 141 -0.02 -15.17 7.17
C ILE A 141 -1.47 -14.82 6.81
N THR A 142 -1.86 -15.03 5.56
CA THR A 142 -3.24 -14.82 5.11
C THR A 142 -4.23 -15.60 5.98
N ARG A 143 -3.98 -16.90 6.20
CA ARG A 143 -4.85 -17.74 7.01
C ARG A 143 -4.96 -17.22 8.44
N LYS A 144 -3.85 -16.83 9.08
CA LYS A 144 -3.88 -16.28 10.43
C LYS A 144 -4.61 -14.96 10.52
N LEU A 145 -4.42 -14.07 9.55
CA LEU A 145 -5.17 -12.81 9.50
C LEU A 145 -6.68 -13.03 9.28
N TRP A 146 -7.08 -13.98 8.46
CA TRP A 146 -8.50 -14.35 8.32
C TRP A 146 -9.10 -14.93 9.60
N GLU A 147 -8.32 -15.69 10.36
CA GLU A 147 -8.73 -16.23 11.67
C GLU A 147 -8.83 -15.14 12.76
N GLY A 148 -8.05 -14.06 12.66
CA GLY A 148 -7.96 -13.00 13.66
C GLY A 148 -9.15 -12.04 13.68
N SER A 149 -9.87 -11.90 12.57
CA SER A 149 -11.14 -11.14 12.49
C SER A 149 -11.98 -11.60 11.30
N THR A 150 -13.26 -11.89 11.52
CA THR A 150 -14.16 -12.52 10.52
C THR A 150 -14.19 -11.80 9.18
N GLU A 151 -14.18 -10.46 9.17
CA GLU A 151 -14.28 -9.68 7.93
C GLU A 151 -13.06 -9.77 7.01
N CYS A 152 -11.89 -10.20 7.53
CA CYS A 152 -10.63 -10.21 6.81
C CYS A 152 -10.69 -11.05 5.50
N LEU A 153 -11.37 -12.20 5.51
CA LEU A 153 -11.55 -13.00 4.29
C LEU A 153 -12.37 -12.26 3.24
N VAL A 154 -13.33 -11.44 3.65
CA VAL A 154 -14.20 -10.69 2.74
C VAL A 154 -13.49 -9.44 2.20
N VAL A 155 -12.68 -8.78 3.05
CA VAL A 155 -11.95 -7.55 2.69
C VAL A 155 -10.73 -7.84 1.81
N PHE A 156 -9.98 -8.90 2.08
CA PHE A 156 -8.83 -9.33 1.28
C PHE A 156 -8.89 -10.83 0.95
N PRO A 157 -9.84 -11.26 0.09
CA PRO A 157 -10.00 -12.66 -0.29
C PRO A 157 -8.81 -13.22 -1.06
N ASP A 158 -8.09 -12.36 -1.79
CA ASP A 158 -6.88 -12.76 -2.52
C ASP A 158 -5.67 -12.92 -1.58
N GLY A 159 -5.80 -12.59 -0.29
CA GLY A 159 -4.77 -12.73 0.73
C GLY A 159 -3.73 -11.62 0.73
N VAL A 160 -2.68 -11.85 1.53
CA VAL A 160 -1.57 -10.92 1.75
C VAL A 160 -0.29 -11.55 1.22
N GLY A 161 0.28 -10.96 0.17
CA GLY A 161 1.59 -11.32 -0.36
C GLY A 161 2.68 -11.01 0.65
N ILE A 162 3.76 -11.78 0.68
CA ILE A 162 4.89 -11.53 1.59
C ILE A 162 6.21 -11.73 0.86
N LEU A 163 7.09 -10.73 0.97
CA LEU A 163 8.42 -10.78 0.40
C LEU A 163 9.42 -11.36 1.43
N PRO A 164 10.60 -11.83 1.00
CA PRO A 164 11.76 -11.87 1.89
C PRO A 164 12.13 -10.45 2.35
N TRP A 165 12.93 -10.33 3.41
CA TRP A 165 13.52 -9.03 3.74
C TRP A 165 14.43 -8.57 2.61
N MET A 166 14.26 -7.33 2.18
CA MET A 166 15.01 -6.68 1.10
C MET A 166 15.38 -5.27 1.54
N VAL A 167 16.42 -4.69 0.92
CA VAL A 167 16.83 -3.32 1.21
C VAL A 167 15.74 -2.36 0.71
N PRO A 168 15.16 -1.50 1.57
CA PRO A 168 14.13 -0.55 1.16
C PRO A 168 14.68 0.54 0.24
N GLY A 169 13.80 1.13 -0.59
CA GLY A 169 14.15 2.25 -1.46
C GLY A 169 15.01 1.88 -2.67
N THR A 170 15.09 0.59 -3.03
CA THR A 170 15.78 0.12 -4.24
C THR A 170 14.79 -0.30 -5.33
N ASP A 171 15.25 -0.36 -6.58
CA ASP A 171 14.42 -0.81 -7.70
C ASP A 171 14.02 -2.29 -7.54
N GLU A 172 14.87 -3.13 -6.92
CA GLU A 172 14.61 -4.55 -6.74
C GLU A 172 13.40 -4.81 -5.82
N ILE A 173 13.32 -4.15 -4.66
CA ILE A 173 12.17 -4.31 -3.77
C ILE A 173 10.90 -3.69 -4.38
N GLY A 174 11.05 -2.63 -5.18
CA GLY A 174 9.96 -2.05 -5.95
C GLY A 174 9.37 -3.03 -6.98
N GLN A 175 10.23 -3.73 -7.73
CA GLN A 175 9.80 -4.76 -8.68
C GLN A 175 9.18 -5.97 -7.98
N ALA A 176 9.78 -6.45 -6.88
CA ALA A 176 9.24 -7.57 -6.12
C ALA A 176 7.86 -7.25 -5.53
N THR A 177 7.67 -6.03 -5.01
CA THR A 177 6.37 -5.58 -4.49
C THR A 177 5.34 -5.49 -5.59
N ALA A 178 5.70 -4.94 -6.75
CA ALA A 178 4.80 -4.86 -7.90
C ALA A 178 4.39 -6.25 -8.42
N GLN A 179 5.29 -7.24 -8.40
CA GLN A 179 4.98 -8.63 -8.76
C GLN A 179 3.94 -9.26 -7.83
N GLU A 180 4.07 -9.06 -6.51
CA GLU A 180 3.06 -9.51 -5.55
C GLU A 180 1.72 -8.77 -5.72
N MET A 181 1.77 -7.47 -6.05
CA MET A 181 0.58 -6.65 -6.32
C MET A 181 -0.25 -7.12 -7.53
N GLN A 182 0.30 -7.97 -8.41
CA GLN A 182 -0.48 -8.63 -9.47
C GLN A 182 -1.55 -9.57 -8.90
N LYS A 183 -1.30 -10.14 -7.72
CA LYS A 183 -2.12 -11.19 -7.09
C LYS A 183 -2.79 -10.72 -5.81
N HIS A 184 -2.21 -9.74 -5.12
CA HIS A 184 -2.65 -9.32 -3.80
C HIS A 184 -2.88 -7.81 -3.75
N SER A 185 -3.87 -7.36 -2.98
CA SER A 185 -4.06 -5.93 -2.68
C SER A 185 -3.22 -5.47 -1.47
N LEU A 186 -2.69 -6.42 -0.70
CA LEU A 186 -1.78 -6.19 0.43
C LEU A 186 -0.47 -6.95 0.22
N VAL A 187 0.66 -6.30 0.49
CA VAL A 187 2.00 -6.91 0.46
C VAL A 187 2.75 -6.55 1.74
N LEU A 188 3.26 -7.55 2.44
CA LEU A 188 4.06 -7.38 3.65
C LEU A 188 5.56 -7.40 3.34
N TRP A 189 6.26 -6.46 3.97
CA TRP A 189 7.71 -6.43 4.07
C TRP A 189 8.11 -6.84 5.49
N PRO A 190 8.67 -8.04 5.69
CA PRO A 190 9.07 -8.51 7.01
C PRO A 190 9.97 -7.51 7.72
N PHE A 191 9.73 -7.32 9.02
CA PHE A 191 10.50 -6.42 9.89
C PHE A 191 10.40 -4.92 9.52
N HIS A 192 9.51 -4.54 8.61
CA HIS A 192 9.43 -3.16 8.10
C HIS A 192 8.01 -2.61 8.06
N GLY A 193 7.08 -3.23 7.33
CA GLY A 193 5.74 -2.67 7.20
C GLY A 193 4.89 -3.34 6.13
N VAL A 194 3.87 -2.61 5.67
CA VAL A 194 2.86 -3.11 4.74
C VAL A 194 2.64 -2.12 3.60
N PHE A 195 2.36 -2.65 2.41
CA PHE A 195 1.83 -1.92 1.26
C PHE A 195 0.38 -2.35 1.02
N GLY A 196 -0.50 -1.39 0.73
CA GLY A 196 -1.88 -1.61 0.33
C GLY A 196 -2.25 -0.87 -0.94
N SER A 197 -3.16 -1.44 -1.73
CA SER A 197 -3.74 -0.82 -2.91
C SER A 197 -5.27 -0.84 -2.88
N GLY A 198 -5.88 0.21 -3.41
CA GLY A 198 -7.33 0.29 -3.58
C GLY A 198 -7.77 1.50 -4.41
N PRO A 199 -9.08 1.67 -4.61
CA PRO A 199 -9.64 2.67 -5.52
C PRO A 199 -9.73 4.08 -4.92
N THR A 200 -9.79 4.19 -3.60
CA THR A 200 -9.92 5.46 -2.87
C THR A 200 -9.03 5.45 -1.63
N LEU A 201 -8.72 6.64 -1.10
CA LEU A 201 -7.92 6.77 0.13
C LEU A 201 -8.55 6.00 1.29
N ASP A 202 -9.88 6.13 1.47
CA ASP A 202 -10.61 5.48 2.56
C ASP A 202 -10.60 3.94 2.42
N GLU A 203 -10.82 3.41 1.21
CA GLU A 203 -10.81 1.96 0.99
C GLU A 203 -9.41 1.36 1.15
N THR A 204 -8.36 2.06 0.71
CA THR A 204 -6.99 1.59 0.90
C THR A 204 -6.54 1.68 2.35
N PHE A 205 -6.91 2.77 3.04
CA PHE A 205 -6.67 2.88 4.47
C PHE A 205 -7.41 1.78 5.24
N GLY A 206 -8.71 1.62 4.99
CA GLY A 206 -9.55 0.60 5.63
C GLY A 206 -9.09 -0.83 5.36
N LEU A 207 -8.53 -1.11 4.18
CA LEU A 207 -7.90 -2.39 3.86
C LEU A 207 -6.70 -2.68 4.79
N ILE A 208 -5.79 -1.71 4.95
CA ILE A 208 -4.63 -1.84 5.85
C ILE A 208 -5.08 -1.92 7.30
N ASP A 209 -5.99 -1.05 7.73
CA ASP A 209 -6.55 -1.01 9.09
C ASP A 209 -7.21 -2.34 9.46
N THR A 210 -7.99 -2.94 8.55
CA THR A 210 -8.59 -4.26 8.77
C THR A 210 -7.52 -5.34 9.04
N ALA A 211 -6.45 -5.36 8.25
CA ALA A 211 -5.36 -6.32 8.42
C ALA A 211 -4.57 -6.07 9.71
N GLU A 212 -4.26 -4.81 10.02
CA GLU A 212 -3.56 -4.40 11.24
C GLU A 212 -4.39 -4.69 12.49
N LYS A 213 -5.70 -4.46 12.46
CA LYS A 213 -6.60 -4.80 13.55
C LYS A 213 -6.63 -6.30 13.81
N SER A 214 -6.73 -7.11 12.76
CA SER A 214 -6.62 -8.57 12.91
C SER A 214 -5.26 -8.96 13.51
N ALA A 215 -4.18 -8.34 13.06
CA ALA A 215 -2.86 -8.56 13.63
C ALA A 215 -2.79 -8.19 15.12
N GLU A 216 -3.41 -7.08 15.53
CA GLU A 216 -3.52 -6.67 16.94
C GLU A 216 -4.21 -7.74 17.79
N VAL A 217 -5.30 -8.33 17.28
CA VAL A 217 -6.00 -9.43 17.95
C VAL A 217 -5.09 -10.65 18.08
N LEU A 218 -4.39 -11.03 17.01
CA LEU A 218 -3.47 -12.17 17.00
C LEU A 218 -2.31 -12.00 17.98
N VAL A 219 -1.68 -10.82 18.03
CA VAL A 219 -0.59 -10.53 18.98
C VAL A 219 -1.07 -10.74 20.42
N LYS A 220 -2.28 -10.27 20.77
CA LYS A 220 -2.87 -10.52 22.09
C LYS A 220 -3.12 -12.01 22.34
N ILE A 221 -3.68 -12.73 21.36
CA ILE A 221 -3.94 -14.17 21.47
C ILE A 221 -2.65 -14.97 21.69
N TYR A 222 -1.62 -14.72 20.91
CA TYR A 222 -0.33 -15.40 21.07
C TYR A 222 0.34 -15.07 22.40
N SER A 223 0.22 -13.83 22.87
CA SER A 223 0.69 -13.42 24.20
C SER A 223 -0.05 -14.14 25.34
N MET A 224 -1.29 -14.59 25.12
CA MET A 224 -2.08 -15.37 26.09
C MET A 224 -1.88 -16.90 25.99
N GLY A 225 -0.91 -17.36 25.20
CA GLY A 225 -0.61 -18.79 25.01
C GLY A 225 -1.28 -19.44 23.80
N GLY A 226 -1.84 -18.63 22.89
CA GLY A 226 -2.34 -19.09 21.59
C GLY A 226 -3.84 -19.40 21.54
N MET A 227 -4.31 -19.75 20.34
CA MET A 227 -5.71 -20.06 20.05
C MET A 227 -6.11 -21.39 20.69
N LYS A 228 -7.10 -21.37 21.60
CA LYS A 228 -7.80 -22.58 22.06
C LYS A 228 -8.83 -23.08 21.05
N GLN A 229 -9.41 -22.14 20.29
CA GLN A 229 -10.31 -22.35 19.17
C GLN A 229 -10.12 -21.18 18.17
N THR A 230 -10.54 -21.38 16.92
CA THR A 230 -10.44 -20.38 15.85
C THR A 230 -11.46 -20.64 14.75
N ILE A 231 -11.58 -19.72 13.79
CA ILE A 231 -12.47 -19.87 12.62
C ILE A 231 -11.99 -21.06 11.79
N THR A 232 -12.89 -22.03 11.55
CA THR A 232 -12.54 -23.26 10.83
C THR A 232 -12.47 -23.05 9.32
N ARG A 233 -11.87 -24.00 8.60
CA ARG A 233 -11.88 -24.00 7.13
C ARG A 233 -13.31 -23.95 6.58
N GLU A 234 -14.22 -24.75 7.15
CA GLU A 234 -15.61 -24.83 6.71
C GLU A 234 -16.34 -23.51 6.91
N GLU A 235 -16.07 -22.81 8.02
CA GLU A 235 -16.61 -21.48 8.31
C GLU A 235 -16.07 -20.43 7.34
N LEU A 236 -14.77 -20.44 7.03
CA LEU A 236 -14.17 -19.56 6.02
C LEU A 236 -14.76 -19.80 4.62
N VAL A 237 -14.95 -21.07 4.23
CA VAL A 237 -15.58 -21.42 2.94
C VAL A 237 -17.04 -20.96 2.90
N ALA A 238 -17.79 -21.16 3.99
CA ALA A 238 -19.17 -20.69 4.09
C ALA A 238 -19.25 -19.16 4.02
N LEU A 239 -18.32 -18.46 4.66
CA LEU A 239 -18.20 -17.01 4.64
C LEU A 239 -17.92 -16.49 3.22
N GLY A 240 -16.93 -17.06 2.53
CA GLY A 240 -16.62 -16.70 1.15
C GLY A 240 -17.82 -16.88 0.22
N LYS A 241 -18.52 -18.02 0.35
CA LYS A 241 -19.76 -18.29 -0.39
C LYS A 241 -20.87 -17.26 -0.11
N ARG A 242 -21.03 -16.84 1.16
CA ARG A 242 -22.06 -15.87 1.55
C ARG A 242 -21.80 -14.49 0.95
N PHE A 243 -20.55 -14.05 0.91
CA PHE A 243 -20.17 -12.72 0.42
C PHE A 243 -19.78 -12.69 -1.06
N GLY A 244 -19.81 -13.84 -1.74
CA GLY A 244 -19.52 -13.91 -3.17
C GLY A 244 -18.07 -13.67 -3.52
N VAL A 245 -17.14 -13.93 -2.59
CA VAL A 245 -15.70 -13.82 -2.80
C VAL A 245 -15.07 -15.20 -2.95
N THR A 246 -13.95 -15.27 -3.70
CA THR A 246 -13.17 -16.51 -3.88
C THR A 246 -11.90 -16.42 -3.03
N PRO A 247 -11.81 -17.14 -1.91
CA PRO A 247 -10.63 -17.02 -1.05
C PRO A 247 -9.40 -17.69 -1.69
N LEU A 248 -8.22 -17.12 -1.48
CA LEU A 248 -6.92 -17.69 -1.82
C LEU A 248 -6.82 -19.16 -1.43
N ALA A 249 -6.78 -20.04 -2.44
CA ALA A 249 -6.90 -21.48 -2.26
C ALA A 249 -5.82 -22.08 -1.34
N SER A 250 -4.58 -21.58 -1.43
CA SER A 250 -3.47 -22.04 -0.60
C SER A 250 -3.70 -21.76 0.90
N ALA A 251 -4.31 -20.62 1.25
CA ALA A 251 -4.62 -20.27 2.64
C ALA A 251 -5.81 -21.07 3.19
N VAL A 252 -6.82 -21.35 2.36
CA VAL A 252 -7.95 -22.23 2.72
C VAL A 252 -7.49 -23.67 2.92
N ALA A 253 -6.52 -24.14 2.12
CA ALA A 253 -6.03 -25.50 2.17
C ALA A 253 -5.23 -25.83 3.45
N LEU A 254 -4.77 -24.84 4.21
CA LEU A 254 -4.12 -25.08 5.51
C LEU A 254 -5.13 -25.66 6.52
N TYR A 255 -4.69 -26.62 7.35
CA TYR A 255 -5.44 -27.27 8.44
C TYR A 255 -6.80 -27.86 8.06
#